data_AF-A0A7C7P1T5-F1
#
_entry.id   AF-A0A7C7P1T5-F1
#
_cell.length_a   1.000
_cell.length_b   1.000
_cell.length_c   1.000
_cell.angle_alpha   90.00
_cell.angle_beta   90.00
_cell.angle_gamma   90.00
#
_symmetry.space_group_name_H-M   'P 1'
#
loop_
_entity.id
_entity.type
_entity.pdbx_description
1 polymer ?
#
loop_
_entity_poly.entity_id
_entity_poly.type
_entity_poly.pdbx_seq_one_letter_code
_entity_poly.pdbx_strand_id
1 'polypeptide(L)'
;MTTSEGLDPVHRQLSSLLVSTTILVYALLILLAASSPELTRPFWLAISPVVVIGAVVQLLVWKKFRERDIAIQHVKLSWVVVGGACTLLALLHFARALQGNLVDWILGGMLFYLAWSMFRRFSTLDNPIYRGWYSGSSDGSSPRLDLNPGEMLAACPHCSSLLAVRPDQLEADERCPNPDCGGRLVLESTLARLAEEE
;
A
#
# COMPACT_ATOMS: atom_id res chain seq x y z
N MET A 1 3.01 -23.47 10.58
CA MET A 1 2.26 -22.44 9.83
C MET A 1 3.26 -21.63 9.02
N THR A 2 3.21 -21.72 7.69
CA THR A 2 4.19 -21.09 6.80
C THR A 2 3.94 -19.59 6.74
N THR A 3 4.99 -18.79 6.79
CA THR A 3 5.02 -17.32 6.71
C THR A 3 4.30 -16.70 5.49
N SER A 4 3.70 -17.51 4.62
CA SER A 4 2.95 -17.07 3.45
C SER A 4 1.60 -16.44 3.80
N GLU A 5 0.86 -16.99 4.77
CA GLU A 5 -0.55 -16.60 5.02
C GLU A 5 -0.71 -15.22 5.68
N GLY A 6 0.32 -14.74 6.39
CA GLY A 6 0.26 -13.44 7.08
C GLY A 6 0.46 -12.22 6.18
N LEU A 7 1.12 -12.38 5.03
CA LEU A 7 1.46 -11.26 4.12
C LEU A 7 0.49 -11.12 2.94
N ASP A 8 -0.30 -12.14 2.65
CA ASP A 8 -1.43 -12.10 1.71
C ASP A 8 -2.43 -10.95 1.98
N PRO A 9 -2.93 -10.73 3.22
CA PRO A 9 -3.83 -9.62 3.50
C PRO A 9 -3.15 -8.27 3.29
N VAL A 10 -1.85 -8.15 3.61
CA VAL A 10 -1.07 -6.91 3.41
C VAL A 10 -0.93 -6.60 1.93
N HIS A 11 -0.55 -7.59 1.10
CA HIS A 11 -0.48 -7.42 -0.35
C HIS A 11 -1.83 -7.01 -0.94
N ARG A 12 -2.92 -7.68 -0.54
CA ARG A 12 -4.28 -7.37 -1.00
C ARG A 12 -4.68 -5.94 -0.65
N GLN A 13 -4.38 -5.49 0.57
CA GLN A 13 -4.67 -4.13 1.00
C GLN A 13 -3.85 -3.08 0.23
N LEU A 14 -2.54 -3.30 0.06
CA LEU A 14 -1.66 -2.38 -0.68
C LEU A 14 -2.05 -2.31 -2.16
N SER A 15 -2.35 -3.46 -2.77
CA SER A 15 -2.79 -3.56 -4.17
C SER A 15 -4.15 -2.89 -4.38
N SER A 16 -5.13 -3.16 -3.51
CA SER A 16 -6.46 -2.54 -3.60
C SER A 16 -6.38 -1.02 -3.44
N LEU A 17 -5.58 -0.54 -2.49
CA LEU A 17 -5.33 0.90 -2.33
C LEU A 17 -4.78 1.49 -3.63
N LEU A 18 -3.72 0.90 -4.19
CA LEU A 18 -3.07 1.44 -5.37
C LEU A 18 -3.96 1.40 -6.62
N VAL A 19 -4.78 0.35 -6.80
CA VAL A 19 -5.79 0.30 -7.87
C VAL A 19 -6.81 1.42 -7.69
N SER A 20 -7.35 1.61 -6.48
CA SER A 20 -8.35 2.65 -6.21
C SER A 20 -7.81 4.06 -6.42
N THR A 21 -6.57 4.35 -6.00
CA THR A 21 -5.95 5.66 -6.20
C THR A 21 -5.59 5.91 -7.65
N THR A 22 -5.17 4.88 -8.39
CA THR A 22 -4.91 4.99 -9.84
C THR A 22 -6.20 5.34 -10.60
N ILE A 23 -7.32 4.70 -10.26
CA ILE A 23 -8.63 5.01 -10.85
C ILE A 23 -9.04 6.45 -10.54
N LEU A 24 -8.88 6.88 -9.29
CA LEU A 24 -9.20 8.25 -8.87
C LEU A 24 -8.37 9.29 -9.64
N VAL A 25 -7.05 9.10 -9.72
CA VAL A 25 -6.14 9.99 -10.46
C VAL A 25 -6.54 10.04 -11.94
N TYR A 26 -6.84 8.89 -12.55
CA TYR A 26 -7.26 8.84 -13.94
C TYR A 26 -8.58 9.59 -14.17
N ALA A 27 -9.57 9.42 -13.29
CA ALA A 27 -10.83 10.15 -13.35
C ALA A 27 -10.63 11.68 -13.23
N LEU A 28 -9.79 12.13 -12.31
CA LEU A 28 -9.46 13.55 -12.15
C LEU A 28 -8.74 14.12 -13.36
N LEU A 29 -7.83 13.35 -13.96
CA LEU A 29 -7.20 13.73 -15.21
C LEU A 29 -8.27 13.91 -16.30
N ILE A 30 -9.23 12.98 -16.46
CA ILE A 30 -10.28 13.07 -17.50
C ILE A 30 -11.09 14.36 -17.33
N LEU A 31 -11.47 14.68 -16.09
CA LEU A 31 -12.20 15.92 -15.78
C LEU A 31 -11.38 17.16 -16.13
N LEU A 32 -10.07 17.14 -15.85
CA LEU A 32 -9.16 18.20 -16.25
C LEU A 32 -9.09 18.35 -17.78
N ALA A 33 -9.06 17.23 -18.52
CA ALA A 33 -9.11 17.21 -19.98
C ALA A 33 -10.35 17.91 -20.54
N ALA A 34 -11.51 17.59 -19.95
CA ALA A 34 -12.80 18.11 -20.36
C ALA A 34 -12.90 19.62 -20.14
N SER A 35 -12.21 20.14 -19.10
CA SER A 35 -12.23 21.57 -18.77
C SER A 35 -11.40 22.45 -19.72
N SER A 36 -10.32 21.94 -20.31
CA SER A 36 -9.41 22.73 -21.15
C SER A 36 -8.84 21.93 -22.33
N PRO A 37 -9.69 21.54 -23.29
CA PRO A 37 -9.37 20.53 -24.30
C PRO A 37 -8.21 20.91 -25.22
N GLU A 38 -8.08 22.19 -25.60
CA GLU A 38 -7.07 22.65 -26.56
C GLU A 38 -5.63 22.54 -26.03
N LEU A 39 -5.43 22.82 -24.73
CA LEU A 39 -4.10 22.78 -24.10
C LEU A 39 -3.71 21.35 -23.69
N THR A 40 -4.69 20.51 -23.34
CA THR A 40 -4.43 19.19 -22.76
C THR A 40 -4.41 18.07 -23.79
N ARG A 41 -4.88 18.30 -25.02
CA ARG A 41 -4.98 17.28 -26.10
C ARG A 41 -3.69 16.49 -26.38
N PRO A 42 -2.51 17.12 -26.59
CA PRO A 42 -1.29 16.36 -26.89
C PRO A 42 -0.78 15.58 -25.67
N PHE A 43 -0.93 16.15 -24.47
CA PHE A 43 -0.61 15.50 -23.20
C PHE A 43 -1.50 14.27 -22.95
N TRP A 44 -2.79 14.38 -23.29
CA TRP A 44 -3.78 13.31 -23.17
C TRP A 44 -3.48 12.10 -24.03
N LEU A 45 -3.09 12.32 -25.28
CA LEU A 45 -2.75 11.25 -26.22
C LEU A 45 -1.50 10.47 -25.79
N ALA A 46 -0.55 11.13 -25.10
CA ALA A 46 0.67 10.50 -24.61
C ALA A 46 0.47 9.77 -23.27
N ILE A 47 -0.27 10.34 -22.32
CA ILE A 47 -0.32 9.85 -20.94
C ILE A 47 -1.44 8.85 -20.69
N SER A 48 -2.59 9.01 -21.34
CA SER A 48 -3.72 8.09 -21.21
C SER A 48 -3.32 6.62 -21.47
N PRO A 49 -2.65 6.27 -22.58
CA PRO A 49 -2.26 4.88 -22.82
C PRO A 49 -1.27 4.35 -21.78
N VAL A 50 -0.35 5.18 -21.28
CA VAL A 50 0.62 4.76 -20.24
C VAL A 50 -0.09 4.43 -18.93
N VAL A 51 -1.04 5.26 -18.51
CA VAL A 51 -1.81 5.02 -17.28
C VAL A 51 -2.73 3.80 -17.42
N VAL A 52 -3.38 3.64 -18.58
CA VAL A 52 -4.24 2.47 -18.85
C VAL A 52 -3.44 1.18 -18.88
N ILE A 53 -2.29 1.17 -19.57
CA ILE A 53 -1.38 0.01 -19.59
C ILE A 53 -0.89 -0.29 -18.17
N GLY A 54 -0.49 0.72 -17.41
CA GLY A 54 -0.09 0.57 -16.01
C GLY A 54 -1.19 -0.04 -15.14
N ALA A 55 -2.43 0.43 -15.26
CA ALA A 55 -3.57 -0.10 -14.51
C ALA A 55 -3.90 -1.55 -14.90
N VAL A 56 -3.83 -1.89 -16.19
CA VAL A 56 -4.02 -3.26 -16.68
C VAL A 56 -2.92 -4.17 -16.15
N VAL A 57 -1.65 -3.75 -16.19
CA VAL A 57 -0.53 -4.50 -15.61
C VAL A 57 -0.74 -4.71 -14.12
N GLN A 58 -1.21 -3.70 -13.38
CA GLN A 58 -1.50 -3.83 -11.95
C GLN A 58 -2.61 -4.87 -11.66
N LEU A 59 -3.67 -4.86 -12.46
CA LEU A 59 -4.76 -5.85 -12.35
C LEU A 59 -4.28 -7.27 -12.71
N LEU A 60 -3.39 -7.39 -13.70
CA LEU A 60 -2.77 -8.67 -14.05
C LEU A 60 -1.84 -9.16 -12.95
N VAL A 61 -1.06 -8.27 -12.31
CA VAL A 61 -0.24 -8.59 -11.13
C VAL A 61 -1.12 -9.06 -9.97
N TRP A 62 -2.28 -8.44 -9.77
CA TRP A 62 -3.24 -8.85 -8.75
C TRP A 62 -3.86 -10.23 -9.03
N LYS A 63 -4.14 -10.57 -10.30
CA LYS A 63 -4.82 -11.82 -10.69
C LYS A 63 -3.88 -13.00 -10.95
N LYS A 64 -2.68 -12.75 -11.47
CA LYS A 64 -1.78 -13.78 -12.03
C LYS A 64 -0.41 -13.71 -11.36
N PHE A 65 -0.38 -14.15 -10.11
CA PHE A 65 0.82 -14.19 -9.27
C PHE A 65 1.76 -15.34 -9.69
N ARG A 66 2.53 -15.16 -10.78
CA ARG A 66 3.41 -16.25 -11.28
C ARG A 66 4.82 -15.85 -11.73
N GLU A 67 5.12 -14.58 -11.95
CA GLU A 67 6.48 -14.09 -12.28
C GLU A 67 6.87 -12.97 -11.33
N ARG A 68 7.83 -13.25 -10.45
CA ARG A 68 7.85 -12.66 -9.09
C ARG A 68 8.80 -11.46 -8.88
N ASP A 69 9.82 -11.25 -9.72
CA ASP A 69 10.81 -10.17 -9.50
C ASP A 69 10.48 -8.89 -10.28
N ILE A 70 10.18 -9.03 -11.58
CA ILE A 70 9.78 -7.92 -12.46
C ILE A 70 8.49 -7.24 -11.96
N ALA A 71 7.57 -8.03 -11.38
CA ALA A 71 6.30 -7.54 -10.84
C ALA A 71 6.49 -6.59 -9.64
N ILE A 72 7.47 -6.82 -8.74
CA ILE A 72 7.75 -5.90 -7.61
C ILE A 72 8.20 -4.55 -8.14
N GLN A 73 9.09 -4.56 -9.15
CA GLN A 73 9.63 -3.34 -9.71
C GLN A 73 8.51 -2.50 -10.37
N HIS A 74 7.57 -3.14 -11.07
CA HIS A 74 6.39 -2.44 -11.59
C HIS A 74 5.48 -1.90 -10.48
N VAL A 75 5.28 -2.63 -9.39
CA VAL A 75 4.48 -2.15 -8.25
C VAL A 75 5.16 -0.96 -7.57
N LYS A 76 6.48 -0.98 -7.37
CA LYS A 76 7.22 0.17 -6.82
C LYS A 76 7.17 1.38 -7.76
N LEU A 77 7.39 1.16 -9.05
CA LEU A 77 7.36 2.22 -10.06
C LEU A 77 5.97 2.87 -10.14
N SER A 78 4.91 2.06 -10.22
CA SER A 78 3.52 2.56 -10.23
C SER A 78 3.19 3.35 -8.97
N TRP A 79 3.68 2.92 -7.81
CA TRP A 79 3.47 3.66 -6.56
C TRP A 79 4.08 5.06 -6.59
N VAL A 80 5.33 5.18 -7.07
CA VAL A 80 6.02 6.47 -7.21
C VAL A 80 5.33 7.35 -8.25
N VAL A 81 4.93 6.77 -9.38
CA VAL A 81 4.25 7.51 -10.46
C VAL A 81 2.89 8.04 -9.98
N VAL A 82 2.07 7.21 -9.34
CA VAL A 82 0.74 7.61 -8.83
C VAL A 82 0.88 8.61 -7.67
N GLY A 83 1.80 8.36 -6.74
CA GLY A 83 2.09 9.30 -5.65
C GLY A 83 2.56 10.67 -6.17
N GLY A 84 3.43 10.68 -7.18
CA GLY A 84 3.90 11.89 -7.86
C GLY A 84 2.81 12.61 -8.65
N ALA A 85 1.92 11.87 -9.31
CA ALA A 85 0.77 12.45 -9.98
C ALA A 85 -0.20 13.10 -8.98
N CYS A 86 -0.45 12.46 -7.83
CA CYS A 86 -1.25 13.03 -6.76
C CYS A 86 -0.66 14.33 -6.21
N THR A 87 0.66 14.40 -5.96
CA THR A 87 1.29 15.66 -5.51
C THR A 87 1.20 16.74 -6.57
N LEU A 88 1.44 16.43 -7.85
CA LEU A 88 1.33 17.40 -8.93
C LEU A 88 -0.11 17.95 -9.05
N LEU A 89 -1.11 17.07 -9.02
CA LEU A 89 -2.52 17.47 -9.04
C LEU A 89 -2.90 18.28 -7.81
N ALA A 90 -2.42 17.91 -6.62
CA ALA A 90 -2.63 18.68 -5.40
C ALA A 90 -2.11 20.11 -5.54
N LEU A 91 -0.89 20.29 -6.07
CA LEU A 91 -0.30 21.61 -6.32
C LEU A 91 -1.11 22.42 -7.34
N LEU A 92 -1.60 21.79 -8.41
CA LEU A 92 -2.46 22.44 -9.40
C LEU A 92 -3.78 22.89 -8.78
N HIS A 93 -4.41 22.05 -7.94
CA HIS A 93 -5.62 22.44 -7.22
C HIS A 93 -5.33 23.58 -6.24
N PHE A 94 -4.24 23.55 -5.47
CA PHE A 94 -3.87 24.69 -4.61
C PHE A 94 -3.63 25.97 -5.41
N ALA A 95 -2.99 25.90 -6.58
CA ALA A 95 -2.78 27.06 -7.45
C ALA A 95 -4.12 27.65 -7.97
N ARG A 96 -5.09 26.80 -8.30
CA ARG A 96 -6.46 27.23 -8.65
C ARG A 96 -7.23 27.75 -7.43
N ALA A 97 -7.00 27.17 -6.26
CA ALA A 97 -7.65 27.56 -5.03
C ALA A 97 -7.30 29.01 -4.60
N LEU A 98 -6.10 29.49 -4.97
CA LEU A 98 -5.71 30.90 -4.81
C LEU A 98 -6.59 31.87 -5.62
N GLN A 99 -7.32 31.38 -6.64
CA GLN A 99 -8.27 32.17 -7.42
C GLN A 99 -9.65 32.28 -6.72
N GLY A 100 -9.79 31.74 -5.50
CA GLY A 100 -10.96 31.91 -4.65
C GLY A 100 -11.93 30.71 -4.62
N ASN A 101 -11.55 29.57 -5.20
CA ASN A 101 -12.41 28.38 -5.20
C ASN A 101 -12.16 27.48 -3.98
N LEU A 102 -13.15 27.37 -3.09
CA LEU A 102 -13.10 26.50 -1.90
C LEU A 102 -13.03 25.01 -2.25
N VAL A 103 -13.63 24.59 -3.36
CA VAL A 103 -13.62 23.18 -3.79
C VAL A 103 -12.19 22.72 -4.11
N ASP A 104 -11.40 23.59 -4.73
CA ASP A 104 -10.01 23.32 -5.06
C ASP A 104 -9.12 23.23 -3.82
N TRP A 105 -9.43 23.98 -2.76
CA TRP A 105 -8.75 23.85 -1.45
C TRP A 105 -8.95 22.46 -0.85
N ILE A 106 -10.19 21.99 -0.82
CA ILE A 106 -10.55 20.69 -0.24
C ILE A 106 -9.93 19.56 -1.07
N LEU A 107 -10.08 19.63 -2.40
CA LEU A 107 -9.58 18.60 -3.31
C LEU A 107 -8.05 18.54 -3.31
N GLY A 108 -7.37 19.69 -3.29
CA GLY A 108 -5.92 19.78 -3.15
C GLY A 108 -5.41 19.18 -1.82
N GLY A 109 -6.09 19.50 -0.71
CA GLY A 109 -5.77 18.93 0.61
C GLY A 109 -5.94 17.42 0.67
N MET A 110 -7.03 16.88 0.11
CA MET A 110 -7.27 15.44 0.08
C MET A 110 -6.22 14.70 -0.75
N LEU A 111 -5.86 15.22 -1.92
CA LEU A 111 -4.83 14.65 -2.77
C LEU A 111 -3.44 14.70 -2.13
N PHE A 112 -3.13 15.78 -1.43
CA PHE A 112 -1.88 15.91 -0.68
C PHE A 112 -1.80 14.88 0.45
N TYR A 113 -2.88 14.70 1.22
CA TYR A 113 -2.96 13.67 2.26
C TYR A 113 -2.81 12.26 1.68
N LEU A 114 -3.47 11.97 0.55
CA LEU A 114 -3.32 10.70 -0.16
C LEU A 114 -1.87 10.46 -0.58
N ALA A 115 -1.21 11.45 -1.16
CA ALA A 115 0.18 11.35 -1.56
C ALA A 115 1.10 11.10 -0.35
N TRP A 116 0.90 11.84 0.74
CA TRP A 116 1.63 11.64 1.99
C TRP A 116 1.46 10.22 2.55
N SER A 117 0.22 9.72 2.59
CA SER A 117 -0.08 8.35 2.99
C SER A 117 0.62 7.33 2.09
N MET A 118 0.68 7.58 0.77
CA MET A 118 1.38 6.73 -0.18
C MET A 118 2.90 6.73 0.07
N PHE A 119 3.52 7.88 0.33
CA PHE A 119 4.94 7.95 0.68
C PHE A 119 5.25 7.20 1.98
N ARG A 120 4.42 7.34 3.02
CA ARG A 120 4.61 6.62 4.29
C ARG A 120 4.57 5.10 4.09
N ARG A 121 3.67 4.61 3.22
CA ARG A 121 3.52 3.19 2.87
C ARG A 121 4.58 2.66 1.90
N PHE A 122 5.34 3.52 1.24
CA PHE A 122 6.45 3.10 0.36
C PHE A 122 7.54 2.36 1.13
N SER A 123 7.77 2.74 2.40
CA SER A 123 8.71 2.03 3.29
C SER A 123 8.37 0.55 3.46
N THR A 124 7.09 0.18 3.44
CA THR A 124 6.65 -1.22 3.52
C THR A 124 7.03 -2.03 2.27
N LEU A 125 6.98 -1.42 1.07
CA LEU A 125 7.39 -2.08 -0.17
C LEU A 125 8.91 -2.26 -0.27
N ASP A 126 9.67 -1.39 0.38
CA ASP A 126 11.13 -1.47 0.38
C ASP A 126 11.68 -2.42 1.44
N ASN A 127 10.82 -2.87 2.36
CA ASN A 127 11.19 -3.84 3.37
C ASN A 127 11.68 -5.16 2.70
N PRO A 128 12.88 -5.63 3.06
CA PRO A 128 13.49 -6.76 2.40
C PRO A 128 12.71 -8.08 2.70
N ILE A 129 11.93 -8.15 3.79
CA ILE A 129 11.01 -9.26 4.10
C ILE A 129 9.88 -9.33 3.08
N TYR A 130 9.23 -8.21 2.80
CA TYR A 130 8.15 -8.14 1.81
C TYR A 130 8.68 -8.51 0.42
N ARG A 131 9.89 -8.06 0.09
CA ARG A 131 10.57 -8.47 -1.16
C ARG A 131 10.82 -9.97 -1.22
N GLY A 132 11.32 -10.58 -0.14
CA GLY A 132 11.62 -12.02 -0.09
C GLY A 132 10.38 -12.91 -0.14
N TRP A 133 9.27 -12.49 0.49
CA TRP A 133 7.99 -13.16 0.34
C TRP A 133 7.43 -13.01 -1.08
N TYR A 134 7.48 -11.81 -1.65
CA TYR A 134 6.94 -11.51 -2.96
C TYR A 134 7.74 -12.20 -4.08
N SER A 135 9.08 -12.21 -4.00
CA SER A 135 9.97 -12.91 -4.95
C SER A 135 9.83 -14.44 -4.90
N GLY A 136 9.22 -14.98 -3.84
CA GLY A 136 9.02 -16.42 -3.67
C GLY A 136 10.32 -17.19 -3.54
N SER A 137 11.39 -16.55 -3.07
CA SER A 137 12.66 -17.21 -2.78
C SER A 137 12.44 -18.31 -1.74
N SER A 138 12.29 -19.54 -2.24
CA SER A 138 12.33 -20.80 -1.48
C SER A 138 13.76 -21.18 -1.09
N ASP A 139 14.77 -20.49 -1.62
CA ASP A 139 16.11 -20.52 -1.06
C ASP A 139 16.08 -19.67 0.20
N GLY A 140 16.22 -20.30 1.38
CA GLY A 140 16.15 -19.78 2.75
C GLY A 140 17.04 -18.55 3.03
N SER A 141 16.79 -17.50 2.27
CA SER A 141 17.38 -16.19 2.23
C SER A 141 16.25 -15.18 2.25
N SER A 142 15.29 -15.40 3.17
CA SER A 142 14.75 -14.29 3.93
C SER A 142 15.95 -13.42 4.29
N PRO A 143 15.94 -12.11 3.98
CA PRO A 143 17.05 -11.24 4.36
C PRO A 143 17.15 -11.39 5.86
N ARG A 144 18.27 -11.98 6.33
CA ARG A 144 18.53 -12.43 7.70
C ARG A 144 17.82 -11.56 8.73
N LEU A 145 16.55 -11.83 9.00
CA LEU A 145 16.03 -11.56 10.32
C LEU A 145 16.55 -12.77 11.07
N ASP A 146 17.47 -12.48 11.96
CA ASP A 146 17.97 -13.43 12.95
C ASP A 146 16.80 -13.72 13.90
N LEU A 147 15.78 -14.39 13.36
CA LEU A 147 14.63 -14.88 14.11
C LEU A 147 15.18 -16.02 14.95
N ASN A 148 15.05 -15.88 16.26
CA ASN A 148 15.42 -16.99 17.13
C ASN A 148 14.51 -18.19 16.81
N PRO A 149 14.99 -19.43 17.07
CA PRO A 149 14.14 -20.61 16.92
C PRO A 149 12.81 -20.43 17.67
N GLY A 150 11.69 -20.54 16.94
CA GLY A 150 10.32 -20.34 17.45
C GLY A 150 9.70 -18.97 17.14
N GLU A 151 10.47 -18.00 16.66
CA GLU A 151 9.92 -16.69 16.27
C GLU A 151 9.32 -16.73 14.86
N MET A 152 8.15 -16.11 14.72
CA MET A 152 7.46 -15.91 13.44
C MET A 152 7.17 -14.43 13.22
N LEU A 153 7.09 -14.01 11.97
CA LEU A 153 6.68 -12.65 11.61
C LEU A 153 5.15 -12.53 11.60
N ALA A 154 4.61 -11.56 12.33
CA ALA A 154 3.19 -11.21 12.32
C ALA A 154 2.98 -9.70 12.20
N ALA A 155 1.80 -9.28 11.75
CA ALA A 155 1.40 -7.88 11.70
C ALA A 155 0.45 -7.55 12.86
N CYS A 156 0.63 -6.39 13.50
CA CYS A 156 -0.28 -5.90 14.54
C CYS A 156 -1.66 -5.61 13.93
N PRO A 157 -2.76 -6.08 14.54
CA PRO A 157 -4.12 -5.88 14.02
C PRO A 157 -4.57 -4.41 14.06
N HIS A 158 -3.96 -3.57 14.89
CA HIS A 158 -4.37 -2.19 15.12
C HIS A 158 -3.62 -1.15 14.27
N CYS A 159 -2.30 -1.31 14.13
CA CYS A 159 -1.46 -0.35 13.40
C CYS A 159 -0.76 -0.94 12.19
N SER A 160 -0.94 -2.23 11.90
CA SER A 160 -0.25 -2.94 10.80
C SER A 160 1.28 -2.87 10.87
N SER A 161 1.85 -2.58 12.05
CA SER A 161 3.29 -2.69 12.28
C SER A 161 3.71 -4.15 12.25
N LEU A 162 4.88 -4.45 11.71
CA LEU A 162 5.43 -5.81 11.60
C LEU A 162 6.24 -6.14 12.85
N LEU A 163 5.98 -7.31 13.43
CA LEU A 163 6.62 -7.80 14.66
C LEU A 163 7.17 -9.21 14.45
N ALA A 164 8.31 -9.50 15.07
CA ALA A 164 8.73 -10.86 15.32
C ALA A 164 8.09 -11.30 16.64
N VAL A 165 7.30 -12.35 16.61
CA VAL A 165 6.48 -12.82 17.72
C VAL A 165 6.68 -14.31 17.87
N ARG A 166 6.71 -14.77 19.12
CA ARG A 166 6.76 -16.20 19.43
C ARG A 166 5.39 -16.62 19.95
N PRO A 167 4.53 -17.26 19.12
CA PRO A 167 3.13 -17.51 19.48
C PRO A 167 2.98 -18.38 20.73
N ASP A 168 3.95 -19.26 21.01
CA ASP A 168 4.01 -20.09 22.22
C ASP A 168 4.37 -19.30 23.49
N GLN A 169 4.85 -18.06 23.37
CA GLN A 169 5.21 -17.20 24.49
C GLN A 169 4.42 -15.88 24.51
N LEU A 170 3.41 -15.75 23.65
CA LEU A 170 2.61 -14.54 23.54
C LEU A 170 1.57 -14.51 24.66
N GLU A 171 1.65 -13.50 25.54
CA GLU A 171 0.69 -13.33 26.63
C GLU A 171 -0.60 -12.62 26.16
N ALA A 172 -1.73 -12.92 26.80
CA ALA A 172 -3.05 -12.39 26.42
C ALA A 172 -3.16 -10.85 26.52
N ASP A 173 -2.32 -10.23 27.33
CA ASP A 173 -2.26 -8.79 27.56
C ASP A 173 -1.10 -8.09 26.85
N GLU A 174 -0.30 -8.83 26.07
CA GLU A 174 0.86 -8.31 25.38
C GLU A 174 0.47 -7.23 24.36
N ARG A 175 1.15 -6.08 24.43
CA ARG A 175 0.83 -4.89 23.65
C ARG A 175 1.86 -4.64 22.57
N CYS A 176 1.40 -4.00 21.50
CA CYS A 176 2.26 -3.59 20.42
C CYS A 176 3.31 -2.57 20.92
N PRO A 177 4.63 -2.85 20.79
CA PRO A 177 5.71 -1.95 21.17
C PRO A 177 5.81 -0.68 20.32
N ASN A 178 5.02 -0.56 19.23
CA ASN A 178 4.97 0.67 18.46
C ASN A 178 4.34 1.80 19.32
N PRO A 179 5.07 2.90 19.60
CA PRO A 179 4.60 3.97 20.49
C PRO A 179 3.32 4.65 20.01
N ASP A 180 3.09 4.66 18.69
CA ASP A 180 1.88 5.24 18.08
C ASP A 180 0.65 4.31 18.16
N CYS A 181 0.79 3.06 18.63
CA CYS A 181 -0.26 2.05 18.62
C CYS A 181 -0.68 1.63 20.03
N GLY A 182 0.21 0.99 20.79
CA GLY A 182 -0.09 0.44 22.11
C GLY A 182 -1.26 -0.56 22.21
N GLY A 183 -1.83 -0.99 21.08
CA GLY A 183 -2.95 -1.92 21.01
C GLY A 183 -2.56 -3.35 21.38
N ARG A 184 -3.53 -4.17 21.80
CA ARG A 184 -3.29 -5.57 22.17
C ARG A 184 -2.94 -6.39 20.93
N LEU A 185 -1.98 -7.31 21.07
CA LEU A 185 -1.62 -8.22 19.99
C LEU A 185 -2.61 -9.37 19.86
N VAL A 186 -3.17 -9.83 20.99
CA VAL A 186 -4.23 -10.84 21.03
C VAL A 186 -5.60 -10.16 21.08
N LEU A 187 -6.47 -10.51 20.14
CA LEU A 187 -7.84 -10.01 20.06
C LEU A 187 -8.73 -10.73 21.08
N GLU A 188 -9.70 -10.02 21.66
CA GLU A 188 -10.69 -10.60 22.58
C GLU A 188 -11.49 -11.73 21.93
N SER A 189 -11.75 -11.66 20.62
CA SER A 189 -12.41 -12.74 19.87
C SER A 189 -11.57 -14.01 19.79
N THR A 190 -10.23 -13.88 19.76
CA THR A 190 -9.32 -15.03 19.78
C THR A 190 -9.27 -15.65 21.17
N LEU A 191 -9.27 -14.83 22.22
CA LEU A 191 -9.33 -15.30 23.61
C LEU A 191 -10.65 -16.03 23.90
N ALA A 192 -11.78 -15.50 23.42
CA ALA A 192 -13.08 -16.15 23.57
C ALA A 192 -13.11 -17.54 22.91
N ARG A 193 -12.52 -17.67 21.71
CA ARG A 193 -12.42 -18.98 21.03
C ARG A 193 -11.52 -19.97 21.77
N LEU A 194 -10.40 -19.51 22.32
CA LEU A 194 -9.51 -20.37 23.10
C LEU A 194 -10.18 -20.85 24.39
N ALA A 195 -10.97 -20.00 25.05
CA ALA A 195 -11.72 -20.36 26.25
C ALA A 195 -12.89 -21.33 25.99
N GLU A 196 -13.39 -21.42 24.75
CA GLU A 196 -14.40 -22.42 24.36
C GLU A 196 -13.78 -23.77 23.98
N GLU A 197 -12.48 -23.80 23.65
CA GLU A 197 -11.74 -25.00 23.25
C GLU A 197 -11.07 -25.73 24.43
N GLU A 198 -11.09 -25.16 25.65
CA GLU A 198 -10.67 -25.76 26.93
C GLU A 198 -11.84 -26.38 27.72
#